data_AF-A0A853M7I3-F1
#
_entry.id   AF-A0A853M7I3-F1
#
_cell.length_a   1.000
_cell.length_b   1.000
_cell.length_c   1.000
_cell.angle_alpha   90.00
_cell.angle_beta   90.00
_cell.angle_gamma   90.00
#
_symmetry.space_group_name_H-M   'P 1'
#
loop_
_entity.id
_entity.type
_entity.pdbx_description
1 polymer ?
#
loop_
_entity_poly.entity_id
_entity_poly.type
_entity_poly.pdbx_seq_one_letter_code
_entity_poly.pdbx_strand_id
1 'polypeptide(L)'
;MFEAFVLKILISSPGDTGEEVAAVKEGLHGWNGSRAEAAQVILLPRHWRSDAVPRLGAGSGQGVINEQLVDDADIVIALFDARLGQATAEAVSGTAEEIQRAISAGKHVHVWFSNEPIGRDADLEQLAALREFKAALETQGLLGDYDNPADLAYKVRGAIEDDLTQMGLGSPTARRRDDEHAVPRARREGDYLIIANRSQSVTAEQFRFIYEGVWPAGSGRGGNEPVDLMYDGEPIDLLADSEMSWGLVVFWQSPPQLKLTMRWTEGGEPQEVSQTINIVGS
;
A
#
# COMPACT_ATOMS: atom_id res chain seq x y z
N MET A 1 -7.34 17.02 -21.22
CA MET A 1 -5.90 16.81 -21.43
C MET A 1 -5.28 16.86 -20.05
N PHE A 2 -4.56 15.81 -19.67
CA PHE A 2 -4.04 15.57 -18.33
C PHE A 2 -2.52 15.54 -18.40
N GLU A 3 -1.85 16.43 -17.66
CA GLU A 3 -0.39 16.46 -17.50
C GLU A 3 -0.03 15.86 -16.15
N ALA A 4 0.94 14.93 -16.15
CA ALA A 4 1.28 14.10 -15.00
C ALA A 4 2.78 13.80 -14.94
N PHE A 5 3.31 13.64 -13.74
CA PHE A 5 4.55 12.91 -13.50
C PHE A 5 4.30 11.42 -13.71
N VAL A 6 5.23 10.71 -14.35
CA VAL A 6 5.12 9.26 -14.52
C VAL A 6 6.17 8.60 -13.65
N LEU A 7 5.73 7.84 -12.65
CA LEU A 7 6.61 7.04 -11.79
C LEU A 7 6.67 5.61 -12.32
N LYS A 8 7.88 5.14 -12.61
CA LYS A 8 8.14 3.78 -13.06
C LYS A 8 8.33 2.87 -11.85
N ILE A 9 7.39 1.94 -11.68
CA ILE A 9 7.42 0.98 -10.57
C ILE A 9 7.89 -0.36 -11.11
N LEU A 10 9.07 -0.80 -10.71
CA LEU A 10 9.55 -2.15 -11.02
C LEU A 10 8.99 -3.14 -10.02
N ILE A 11 8.27 -4.14 -10.51
CA ILE A 11 7.86 -5.31 -9.75
C ILE A 11 8.91 -6.39 -9.98
N SER A 12 9.72 -6.66 -8.97
CA SER A 12 10.73 -7.70 -8.97
C SER A 12 10.22 -8.92 -8.21
N SER A 13 10.32 -10.10 -8.82
CA SER A 13 9.90 -11.30 -8.13
C SER A 13 10.46 -12.59 -8.75
N PRO A 14 10.56 -13.68 -7.95
CA PRO A 14 10.82 -15.02 -8.46
C PRO A 14 9.64 -15.58 -9.26
N GLY A 15 9.88 -16.71 -9.92
CA GLY A 15 8.98 -17.19 -10.97
C GLY A 15 7.61 -17.68 -10.53
N ASP A 16 7.42 -17.98 -9.25
CA ASP A 16 6.23 -18.51 -8.58
C ASP A 16 5.19 -17.46 -8.17
N THR A 17 5.52 -16.18 -8.23
CA THR A 17 4.67 -15.06 -7.75
C THR A 17 3.71 -14.49 -8.81
N GLY A 18 3.12 -15.37 -9.63
CA GLY A 18 2.32 -14.95 -10.79
C GLY A 18 1.05 -14.16 -10.42
N GLU A 19 0.36 -14.60 -9.37
CA GLU A 19 -0.91 -14.01 -8.93
C GLU A 19 -0.68 -12.67 -8.21
N GLU A 20 0.41 -12.58 -7.45
CA GLU A 20 0.86 -11.41 -6.72
C GLU A 20 1.27 -10.29 -7.67
N VAL A 21 2.07 -10.61 -8.70
CA VAL A 21 2.42 -9.64 -9.75
C VAL A 21 1.17 -9.11 -10.46
N ALA A 22 0.19 -9.98 -10.71
CA ALA A 22 -1.08 -9.57 -11.32
C ALA A 22 -1.88 -8.66 -10.39
N ALA A 23 -2.02 -9.01 -9.12
CA ALA A 23 -2.74 -8.23 -8.12
C ALA A 23 -2.10 -6.85 -7.89
N VAL A 24 -0.76 -6.77 -7.83
CA VAL A 24 -0.05 -5.49 -7.72
C VAL A 24 -0.29 -4.64 -8.96
N LYS A 25 -0.19 -5.21 -10.18
CA LYS A 25 -0.49 -4.47 -11.41
C LYS A 25 -1.93 -3.95 -11.45
N GLU A 26 -2.89 -4.76 -11.03
CA GLU A 26 -4.30 -4.37 -10.94
C GLU A 26 -4.50 -3.26 -9.90
N GLY A 27 -3.90 -3.38 -8.71
CA GLY A 27 -3.95 -2.36 -7.66
C GLY A 27 -3.38 -1.01 -8.11
N LEU A 28 -2.23 -1.02 -8.79
CA LEU A 28 -1.63 0.20 -9.37
C LEU A 28 -2.48 0.79 -10.50
N HIS A 29 -3.10 -0.07 -11.33
CA HIS A 29 -4.03 0.38 -12.36
C HIS A 29 -5.30 1.00 -11.77
N GLY A 30 -5.87 0.37 -10.73
CA GLY A 30 -7.01 0.89 -9.98
C GLY A 30 -6.68 2.23 -9.32
N TRP A 31 -5.48 2.35 -8.73
CA TRP A 31 -4.98 3.61 -8.19
C TRP A 31 -4.92 4.70 -9.26
N ASN A 32 -4.38 4.40 -10.45
CA ASN A 32 -4.38 5.38 -11.54
C ASN A 32 -5.79 5.81 -11.93
N GLY A 33 -6.73 4.86 -11.96
CA GLY A 33 -8.12 5.11 -12.32
C GLY A 33 -8.86 6.05 -11.36
N SER A 34 -8.59 5.96 -10.06
CA SER A 34 -9.19 6.88 -9.07
C SER A 34 -8.38 8.15 -8.89
N ARG A 35 -7.05 8.07 -8.93
CA ARG A 35 -6.20 9.09 -8.31
C ARG A 35 -5.28 9.86 -9.25
N ALA A 36 -5.02 9.34 -10.44
CA ALA A 36 -3.96 9.90 -11.27
C ALA A 36 -4.14 11.40 -11.56
N GLU A 37 -5.36 11.81 -11.96
CA GLU A 37 -5.64 13.21 -12.29
C GLU A 37 -5.50 14.14 -11.08
N ALA A 38 -6.04 13.74 -9.93
CA ALA A 38 -5.99 14.53 -8.70
C ALA A 38 -4.56 14.63 -8.15
N ALA A 39 -3.78 13.55 -8.21
CA ALA A 39 -2.39 13.52 -7.77
C ALA A 39 -1.42 14.10 -8.81
N GLN A 40 -1.85 14.30 -10.06
CA GLN A 40 -0.97 14.56 -11.20
C GLN A 40 0.18 13.56 -11.34
N VAL A 41 -0.12 12.29 -11.07
CA VAL A 41 0.85 11.19 -11.12
C VAL A 41 0.25 10.02 -11.86
N ILE A 42 1.03 9.36 -12.69
CA ILE A 42 0.73 8.05 -13.26
C ILE A 42 1.75 7.05 -12.76
N LEU A 43 1.26 5.96 -12.19
CA LEU A 43 2.05 4.81 -11.79
C LEU A 43 2.18 3.87 -12.99
N LEU A 44 3.39 3.69 -13.50
CA LEU A 44 3.69 2.82 -14.63
C LEU A 44 4.32 1.52 -14.11
N PRO A 45 3.53 0.44 -13.93
CA PRO A 45 4.08 -0.84 -13.50
C PRO A 45 4.93 -1.46 -14.60
N ARG A 46 6.09 -2.00 -14.21
CA ARG A 46 7.08 -2.64 -15.07
C ARG A 46 7.46 -3.99 -14.49
N HIS A 47 7.63 -4.99 -15.34
CA HIS A 47 8.07 -6.32 -14.94
C HIS A 47 8.91 -6.95 -16.04
N TRP A 48 10.01 -7.64 -15.68
CA TRP A 48 11.00 -8.11 -16.65
C TRP A 48 10.41 -8.97 -17.79
N ARG A 49 9.45 -9.87 -17.49
CA ARG A 49 8.82 -10.73 -18.51
C ARG A 49 8.09 -9.96 -19.60
N SER A 50 7.50 -8.81 -19.27
CA SER A 50 6.70 -8.00 -20.20
C SER A 50 7.48 -6.85 -20.81
N ASP A 51 8.46 -6.33 -20.08
CA ASP A 51 9.04 -5.01 -20.35
C ASP A 51 10.52 -5.05 -20.72
N ALA A 52 11.23 -6.15 -20.43
CA ALA A 52 12.60 -6.32 -20.86
C ALA A 52 12.66 -6.72 -22.34
N VAL A 53 13.47 -6.00 -23.12
CA VAL A 53 13.76 -6.32 -24.52
C VAL A 53 14.96 -7.27 -24.57
N PRO A 54 14.81 -8.49 -25.14
CA PRO A 54 15.92 -9.43 -25.28
C PRO A 54 17.10 -8.78 -26.02
N ARG A 55 18.26 -8.73 -25.36
CA ARG A 55 19.49 -8.15 -25.91
C ARG A 55 20.66 -9.10 -25.64
N LEU A 56 21.45 -9.37 -26.67
CA LEU A 56 22.70 -10.12 -26.55
C LEU A 56 23.88 -9.15 -26.37
N GLY A 57 24.94 -9.60 -25.71
CA GLY A 57 26.21 -8.86 -25.61
C GLY A 57 26.41 -8.01 -24.34
N ALA A 58 25.46 -8.01 -23.39
CA ALA A 58 25.58 -7.29 -22.11
C ALA A 58 26.18 -8.14 -20.97
N GLY A 59 26.91 -9.20 -21.29
CA GLY A 59 27.55 -10.09 -20.30
C GLY A 59 26.62 -11.13 -19.67
N SER A 60 25.45 -10.73 -19.13
CA SER A 60 24.48 -11.65 -18.53
C SER A 60 23.04 -11.21 -18.79
N GLY A 61 22.08 -12.15 -18.68
CA GLY A 61 20.65 -11.83 -18.78
C GLY A 61 20.18 -10.87 -17.69
N GLN A 62 20.67 -11.03 -16.46
CA GLN A 62 20.37 -10.13 -15.35
C GLN A 62 20.91 -8.71 -15.59
N GLY A 63 22.13 -8.58 -16.16
CA GLY A 63 22.69 -7.27 -16.51
C GLY A 63 21.80 -6.50 -17.48
N VAL A 64 21.22 -7.18 -18.48
CA VAL A 64 20.25 -6.57 -19.41
C VAL A 64 19.01 -6.06 -18.66
N ILE A 65 18.47 -6.85 -17.73
CA ILE A 65 17.29 -6.48 -16.94
C ILE A 65 17.59 -5.28 -16.04
N ASN A 66 18.75 -5.29 -15.37
CA ASN A 66 19.18 -4.21 -14.51
C ASN A 66 19.27 -2.88 -15.26
N GLU A 67 19.97 -2.87 -16.41
CA GLU A 67 20.14 -1.66 -17.23
C GLU A 67 18.81 -1.13 -17.77
N GLN A 68 17.89 -2.02 -18.17
CA GLN A 68 16.65 -1.62 -18.82
C GLN A 68 15.54 -1.22 -17.85
N LEU A 69 15.53 -1.80 -16.64
CA LEU A 69 14.38 -1.72 -15.74
C LEU A 69 14.76 -1.24 -14.35
N VAL A 70 15.79 -1.81 -13.72
CA VAL A 70 16.16 -1.46 -12.35
C VAL A 70 16.71 -0.04 -12.30
N ASP A 71 17.63 0.30 -13.22
CA ASP A 71 18.27 1.61 -13.29
C ASP A 71 17.27 2.73 -13.64
N ASP A 72 16.23 2.39 -14.39
CA ASP A 72 15.20 3.32 -14.87
C ASP A 72 13.96 3.40 -13.96
N ALA A 73 13.87 2.58 -12.91
CA ALA A 73 12.76 2.61 -11.96
C ALA A 73 12.88 3.76 -10.94
N ASP A 74 11.76 4.28 -10.48
CA ASP A 74 11.68 5.23 -9.36
C ASP A 74 11.42 4.50 -8.03
N ILE A 75 10.61 3.44 -8.09
CA ILE A 75 10.22 2.59 -6.95
C ILE A 75 10.43 1.12 -7.34
N VAL A 76 10.94 0.30 -6.42
CA VAL A 76 11.03 -1.15 -6.57
C VAL A 76 10.15 -1.85 -5.54
N ILE A 77 9.27 -2.71 -6.03
CA ILE A 77 8.44 -3.62 -5.24
C ILE A 77 8.99 -5.03 -5.43
N ALA A 78 9.58 -5.60 -4.38
CA ALA A 78 10.09 -6.97 -4.38
C ALA A 78 9.11 -7.91 -3.68
N LEU A 79 8.73 -8.99 -4.36
CA LEU A 79 7.74 -9.95 -3.89
C LEU A 79 8.37 -11.33 -3.77
N PHE A 80 8.15 -12.01 -2.66
CA PHE A 80 8.56 -13.39 -2.43
C PHE A 80 7.38 -14.24 -1.94
N ASP A 81 7.23 -15.43 -2.50
CA ASP A 81 6.36 -16.49 -1.99
C ASP A 81 7.20 -17.61 -1.38
N ALA A 82 7.30 -18.78 -2.03
CA ALA A 82 8.00 -19.94 -1.47
C ALA A 82 9.46 -20.07 -1.98
N ARG A 83 9.87 -19.25 -2.95
CA ARG A 83 11.19 -19.33 -3.59
C ARG A 83 12.00 -18.04 -3.45
N LEU A 84 13.32 -18.17 -3.35
CA LEU A 84 14.25 -17.03 -3.41
C LEU A 84 14.59 -16.63 -4.86
N GLY A 85 14.61 -17.60 -5.77
CA GLY A 85 15.02 -17.42 -7.16
C GLY A 85 16.39 -18.00 -7.47
N GLN A 86 16.89 -17.69 -8.67
CA GLN A 86 18.16 -18.20 -9.18
C GLN A 86 19.28 -17.22 -8.91
N ALA A 87 20.41 -17.73 -8.40
CA ALA A 87 21.62 -16.94 -8.16
C ALA A 87 22.13 -16.29 -9.45
N THR A 88 22.72 -15.11 -9.28
CA THR A 88 23.36 -14.37 -10.36
C THR A 88 24.88 -14.43 -10.18
N ALA A 89 25.63 -13.71 -11.02
CA ALA A 89 27.06 -13.59 -10.83
C ALA A 89 27.42 -12.84 -9.53
N GLU A 90 26.53 -11.95 -9.07
CA GLU A 90 26.82 -10.98 -8.01
C GLU A 90 25.96 -11.15 -6.76
N ALA A 91 24.88 -11.95 -6.81
CA ALA A 91 23.93 -12.08 -5.72
C ALA A 91 23.30 -13.48 -5.59
N VAL A 92 22.70 -13.73 -4.42
CA VAL A 92 22.00 -14.98 -4.09
C VAL A 92 20.73 -15.21 -4.93
N SER A 93 20.15 -14.14 -5.49
CA SER A 93 19.15 -14.23 -6.55
C SER A 93 19.08 -12.97 -7.40
N GLY A 94 18.43 -13.06 -8.57
CA GLY A 94 18.12 -11.90 -9.42
C GLY A 94 17.41 -10.79 -8.63
N THR A 95 16.27 -11.10 -7.99
CA THR A 95 15.54 -10.15 -7.15
C THR A 95 16.38 -9.57 -6.01
N ALA A 96 17.26 -10.36 -5.39
CA ALA A 96 18.18 -9.85 -4.37
C ALA A 96 19.18 -8.83 -4.93
N GLU A 97 19.71 -9.06 -6.14
CA GLU A 97 20.58 -8.10 -6.84
C GLU A 97 19.83 -6.79 -7.13
N GLU A 98 18.58 -6.89 -7.60
CA GLU A 98 17.74 -5.75 -7.95
C GLU A 98 17.42 -4.89 -6.70
N ILE A 99 17.10 -5.51 -5.56
CA ILE A 99 16.89 -4.83 -4.28
C ILE A 99 18.15 -4.04 -3.87
N GLN A 100 19.31 -4.70 -3.83
CA GLN A 100 20.56 -4.08 -3.37
C GLN A 100 20.99 -2.94 -4.29
N ARG A 101 20.82 -3.10 -5.60
CA ARG A 101 21.09 -2.07 -6.61
C ARG A 101 20.19 -0.85 -6.43
N ALA A 102 18.88 -1.07 -6.20
CA ALA A 102 17.93 0.01 -6.00
C ALA A 102 18.17 0.79 -4.70
N ILE A 103 18.44 0.10 -3.59
CA ILE A 103 18.83 0.71 -2.31
C ILE A 103 20.09 1.55 -2.49
N SER A 104 21.12 1.01 -3.15
CA SER A 104 22.38 1.71 -3.39
C SER A 104 22.21 2.99 -4.25
N ALA A 105 21.17 3.02 -5.10
CA ALA A 105 20.81 4.17 -5.90
C ALA A 105 19.89 5.18 -5.17
N GLY A 106 19.54 4.93 -3.90
CA GLY A 106 18.67 5.80 -3.11
C GLY A 106 17.20 5.77 -3.54
N LYS A 107 16.76 4.69 -4.18
CA LYS A 107 15.37 4.51 -4.63
C LYS A 107 14.50 4.01 -3.48
N HIS A 108 13.20 4.25 -3.59
CA HIS A 108 12.23 3.64 -2.67
C HIS A 108 12.12 2.14 -2.98
N VAL A 109 12.29 1.31 -1.95
CA VAL A 109 12.28 -0.14 -2.08
C VAL A 109 11.39 -0.74 -1.01
N HIS A 110 10.38 -1.50 -1.45
CA HIS A 110 9.46 -2.20 -0.58
C HIS A 110 9.58 -3.71 -0.83
N VAL A 111 9.72 -4.49 0.23
CA VAL A 111 9.90 -5.95 0.14
C VAL A 111 8.82 -6.66 0.93
N TRP A 112 8.10 -7.57 0.27
CA TRP A 112 7.01 -8.34 0.86
C TRP A 112 7.23 -9.86 0.75
N PHE A 113 6.89 -10.57 1.82
CA PHE A 113 6.96 -12.04 1.91
C PHE A 113 5.57 -12.64 2.15
N SER A 114 5.28 -13.76 1.49
CA SER A 114 4.00 -14.45 1.66
C SER A 114 3.92 -15.16 3.01
N ASN A 115 2.74 -15.08 3.63
CA ASN A 115 2.30 -15.94 4.73
C ASN A 115 1.39 -17.08 4.25
N GLU A 116 1.21 -17.23 2.94
CA GLU A 116 0.29 -18.23 2.38
C GLU A 116 0.75 -19.67 2.70
N PRO A 117 -0.20 -20.63 2.74
CA PRO A 117 0.14 -22.03 2.99
C PRO A 117 1.06 -22.60 1.91
N ILE A 118 2.22 -23.08 2.33
CA ILE A 118 3.21 -23.67 1.43
C ILE A 118 2.77 -25.06 0.97
N GLY A 119 2.79 -25.29 -0.34
CA GLY A 119 2.50 -26.59 -0.96
C GLY A 119 3.43 -27.72 -0.49
N ARG A 120 2.93 -28.96 -0.49
CA ARG A 120 3.73 -30.13 -0.06
C ARG A 120 4.88 -30.47 -1.02
N ASP A 121 4.76 -30.03 -2.25
CA ASP A 121 5.72 -30.15 -3.35
C ASP A 121 6.69 -28.96 -3.43
N ALA A 122 6.63 -28.04 -2.47
CA ALA A 122 7.53 -26.91 -2.42
C ALA A 122 9.00 -27.33 -2.37
N ASP A 123 9.82 -26.51 -3.02
CA ASP A 123 11.26 -26.66 -3.07
C ASP A 123 11.88 -26.24 -1.72
N LEU A 124 12.16 -27.22 -0.86
CA LEU A 124 12.61 -26.97 0.51
C LEU A 124 13.97 -26.26 0.59
N GLU A 125 14.84 -26.43 -0.41
CA GLU A 125 16.12 -25.74 -0.48
C GLU A 125 15.91 -24.25 -0.79
N GLN A 126 15.05 -23.94 -1.76
CA GLN A 126 14.67 -22.56 -2.08
C GLN A 126 13.98 -21.87 -0.90
N LEU A 127 13.09 -22.58 -0.20
CA LEU A 127 12.41 -22.05 0.98
C LEU A 127 13.38 -21.78 2.13
N ALA A 128 14.36 -22.67 2.37
CA ALA A 128 15.39 -22.45 3.37
C ALA A 128 16.24 -21.21 3.03
N ALA A 129 16.70 -21.10 1.78
CA ALA A 129 17.45 -19.94 1.31
C ALA A 129 16.65 -18.63 1.43
N LEU A 130 15.34 -18.67 1.14
CA LEU A 130 14.45 -17.52 1.29
C LEU A 130 14.35 -17.07 2.74
N ARG A 131 14.24 -18.00 3.70
CA ARG A 131 14.20 -17.67 5.13
C ARG A 131 15.49 -17.04 5.62
N GLU A 132 16.63 -17.55 5.17
CA GLU A 132 17.94 -16.95 5.47
C GLU A 132 18.05 -15.54 4.89
N PHE A 133 17.58 -15.36 3.64
CA PHE A 133 17.56 -14.06 2.98
C PHE A 133 16.64 -13.06 3.69
N LYS A 134 15.43 -13.47 4.09
CA LYS A 134 14.50 -12.64 4.87
C LYS A 134 15.18 -12.17 6.16
N ALA A 135 15.75 -13.09 6.94
CA ALA A 135 16.44 -12.76 8.18
C ALA A 135 17.62 -11.78 7.98
N ALA A 136 18.34 -11.88 6.85
CA ALA A 136 19.40 -10.93 6.51
C ALA A 136 18.84 -9.54 6.17
N LEU A 137 17.73 -9.45 5.44
CA LEU A 137 17.08 -8.19 5.09
C LEU A 137 16.43 -7.50 6.30
N GLU A 138 15.92 -8.24 7.28
CA GLU A 138 15.34 -7.68 8.52
C GLU A 138 16.37 -6.86 9.31
N THR A 139 17.67 -7.12 9.13
CA THR A 139 18.73 -6.32 9.74
C THR A 139 18.95 -4.95 9.07
N GLN A 140 18.40 -4.76 7.87
CA GLN A 140 18.59 -3.56 7.04
C GLN A 140 17.38 -2.63 7.04
N GLY A 141 16.19 -3.11 7.44
CA GLY A 141 14.98 -2.30 7.46
C GLY A 141 13.71 -3.09 7.79
N LEU A 142 12.57 -2.40 7.65
CA LEU A 142 11.25 -3.00 7.83
C LEU A 142 10.85 -3.78 6.57
N LEU A 143 10.40 -5.02 6.76
CA LEU A 143 9.85 -5.86 5.69
C LEU A 143 8.34 -6.00 5.90
N GLY A 144 7.61 -6.16 4.80
CA GLY A 144 6.19 -6.47 4.83
C GLY A 144 5.93 -7.97 4.72
N ASP A 145 4.81 -8.39 5.27
CA ASP A 145 4.21 -9.70 5.02
C ASP A 145 2.83 -9.51 4.37
N TYR A 146 2.37 -10.49 3.59
CA TYR A 146 1.01 -10.51 3.04
C TYR A 146 0.37 -11.89 3.16
N ASP A 147 -0.96 -11.91 3.33
CA ASP A 147 -1.70 -13.15 3.59
C ASP A 147 -2.38 -13.73 2.33
N ASN A 148 -2.46 -12.94 1.25
CA ASN A 148 -2.95 -13.31 -0.08
C ASN A 148 -2.72 -12.14 -1.07
N PRO A 149 -2.92 -12.34 -2.39
CA PRO A 149 -2.72 -11.29 -3.39
C PRO A 149 -3.56 -10.02 -3.19
N ALA A 150 -4.78 -10.12 -2.64
CA ALA A 150 -5.64 -8.95 -2.40
C ALA A 150 -5.12 -8.07 -1.25
N ASP A 151 -4.68 -8.71 -0.15
CA ASP A 151 -3.99 -8.03 0.95
C ASP A 151 -2.69 -7.37 0.49
N LEU A 152 -1.90 -8.05 -0.34
CA LEU A 152 -0.70 -7.48 -0.94
C LEU A 152 -1.02 -6.21 -1.75
N ALA A 153 -2.01 -6.26 -2.65
CA ALA A 153 -2.38 -5.10 -3.46
C ALA A 153 -2.82 -3.91 -2.59
N TYR A 154 -3.54 -4.18 -1.50
CA TYR A 154 -3.94 -3.16 -0.52
C TYR A 154 -2.71 -2.53 0.17
N LYS A 155 -1.77 -3.34 0.66
CA LYS A 155 -0.55 -2.87 1.32
C LYS A 155 0.36 -2.09 0.39
N VAL A 156 0.51 -2.55 -0.86
CA VAL A 156 1.27 -1.83 -1.90
C VAL A 156 0.67 -0.45 -2.16
N ARG A 157 -0.67 -0.35 -2.25
CA ARG A 157 -1.32 0.95 -2.43
C ARG A 157 -0.94 1.93 -1.32
N GLY A 158 -0.98 1.48 -0.06
CA GLY A 158 -0.57 2.29 1.09
C GLY A 158 0.91 2.73 1.02
N ALA A 159 1.81 1.82 0.64
CA ALA A 159 3.23 2.15 0.48
C ALA A 159 3.48 3.21 -0.60
N ILE A 160 2.75 3.14 -1.72
CA ILE A 160 2.85 4.16 -2.77
C ILE A 160 2.36 5.52 -2.27
N GLU A 161 1.27 5.57 -1.49
CA GLU A 161 0.80 6.85 -0.93
C GLU A 161 1.84 7.52 -0.02
N ASP A 162 2.57 6.72 0.78
CA ASP A 162 3.67 7.22 1.60
C ASP A 162 4.82 7.75 0.72
N ASP A 163 5.24 6.97 -0.28
CA ASP A 163 6.30 7.37 -1.22
C ASP A 163 5.98 8.69 -1.93
N LEU A 164 4.75 8.85 -2.43
CA LEU A 164 4.30 10.08 -3.09
C LEU A 164 4.38 11.30 -2.17
N THR A 165 4.05 11.12 -0.90
CA THR A 165 4.14 12.16 0.12
C THR A 165 5.60 12.54 0.36
N GLN A 166 6.50 11.56 0.48
CA GLN A 166 7.92 11.79 0.71
C GLN A 166 8.65 12.41 -0.51
N MET A 167 8.28 11.99 -1.72
CA MET A 167 8.89 12.50 -2.96
C MET A 167 8.54 13.97 -3.22
N GLY A 168 7.47 14.50 -2.59
CA GLY A 168 7.12 15.91 -2.66
C GLY A 168 6.97 16.40 -4.11
N LEU A 169 6.29 15.60 -4.95
CA LEU A 169 6.14 15.78 -6.41
C LEU A 169 5.30 17.01 -6.80
N GLY A 170 5.51 18.17 -6.16
CA GLY A 170 4.74 19.38 -6.36
C GLY A 170 3.28 19.23 -5.91
N SER A 171 2.71 20.27 -5.31
CA SER A 171 1.26 20.26 -5.06
C SER A 171 0.51 20.22 -6.40
N PRO A 172 -0.57 19.42 -6.51
CA PRO A 172 -1.39 19.39 -7.70
C PRO A 172 -1.82 20.79 -8.11
N THR A 173 -1.44 21.19 -9.32
CA THR A 173 -2.04 22.30 -10.09
C THR A 173 -3.43 21.95 -10.63
N ALA A 174 -4.03 20.83 -10.20
CA ALA A 174 -5.44 20.56 -10.44
C ALA A 174 -6.26 21.74 -9.94
N ARG A 175 -7.01 22.37 -10.85
CA ARG A 175 -7.87 23.53 -10.57
C ARG A 175 -8.70 23.22 -9.32
N ARG A 176 -8.40 23.88 -8.20
CA ARG A 176 -9.36 24.03 -7.10
C ARG A 176 -10.66 24.49 -7.75
N ARG A 177 -11.69 23.66 -7.67
CA ARG A 177 -13.04 24.20 -7.70
C ARG A 177 -13.15 24.91 -6.36
N ASP A 178 -13.10 26.25 -6.37
CA ASP A 178 -13.05 27.07 -5.14
C ASP A 178 -14.24 26.81 -4.18
N ASP A 179 -15.23 26.01 -4.59
CA ASP A 179 -16.43 25.61 -3.85
C ASP A 179 -16.46 24.14 -3.39
N GLU A 180 -15.45 23.32 -3.72
CA GLU A 180 -15.38 21.95 -3.23
C GLU A 180 -14.76 21.88 -1.82
N HIS A 181 -15.21 20.93 -1.01
CA HIS A 181 -14.70 20.64 0.34
C HIS A 181 -14.37 19.16 0.46
N ALA A 182 -13.49 18.79 1.38
CA ALA A 182 -13.23 17.38 1.66
C ALA A 182 -14.51 16.71 2.19
N VAL A 183 -14.72 15.45 1.80
CA VAL A 183 -15.92 14.69 2.20
C VAL A 183 -15.54 13.36 2.83
N PRO A 184 -15.00 13.35 4.07
CA PRO A 184 -14.72 12.12 4.78
C PRO A 184 -16.00 11.30 5.03
N ARG A 185 -15.95 10.00 4.73
CA ARG A 185 -17.02 9.02 4.93
C ARG A 185 -16.44 7.72 5.43
N ALA A 186 -16.89 7.31 6.60
CA ALA A 186 -16.54 6.06 7.23
C ALA A 186 -17.49 4.93 6.79
N ARG A 187 -16.96 3.72 6.67
CA ARG A 187 -17.72 2.48 6.48
C ARG A 187 -16.94 1.31 7.09
N ARG A 188 -17.65 0.24 7.45
CA ARG A 188 -17.02 -1.03 7.80
C ARG A 188 -16.94 -1.90 6.55
N GLU A 189 -15.83 -2.58 6.36
CA GLU A 189 -15.66 -3.63 5.35
C GLU A 189 -14.89 -4.80 5.99
N GLY A 190 -15.55 -5.95 6.18
CA GLY A 190 -14.94 -7.08 6.90
C GLY A 190 -14.45 -6.66 8.29
N ASP A 191 -13.17 -6.91 8.56
CA ASP A 191 -12.50 -6.55 9.81
C ASP A 191 -11.74 -5.22 9.72
N TYR A 192 -12.16 -4.33 8.82
CA TYR A 192 -11.57 -3.01 8.65
C TYR A 192 -12.60 -1.88 8.80
N LEU A 193 -12.16 -0.79 9.43
CA LEU A 193 -12.77 0.52 9.29
C LEU A 193 -12.12 1.22 8.09
N ILE A 194 -12.92 1.61 7.11
CA ILE A 194 -12.48 2.38 5.95
C ILE A 194 -12.99 3.80 6.08
N ILE A 195 -12.11 4.81 5.98
CA ILE A 195 -12.50 6.21 5.82
C ILE A 195 -12.03 6.70 4.47
N ALA A 196 -12.97 7.07 3.62
CA ALA A 196 -12.72 7.63 2.29
C ALA A 196 -13.01 9.12 2.28
N ASN A 197 -12.13 9.93 1.69
CA ASN A 197 -12.46 11.29 1.32
C ASN A 197 -13.01 11.29 -0.11
N ARG A 198 -14.31 11.56 -0.22
CA ARG A 198 -15.03 11.53 -1.50
C ARG A 198 -14.97 12.84 -2.28
N SER A 199 -14.16 13.81 -1.84
CA SER A 199 -13.85 14.97 -2.65
C SER A 199 -12.94 14.57 -3.81
N GLN A 200 -13.15 15.15 -4.98
CA GLN A 200 -12.32 14.96 -6.16
C GLN A 200 -11.02 15.76 -6.10
N SER A 201 -10.97 16.84 -5.32
CA SER A 201 -9.85 17.79 -5.38
C SER A 201 -9.37 18.36 -4.04
N VAL A 202 -10.08 18.14 -2.94
CA VAL A 202 -9.75 18.72 -1.64
C VAL A 202 -9.27 17.65 -0.66
N THR A 203 -8.00 17.78 -0.28
CA THR A 203 -7.40 17.01 0.82
C THR A 203 -7.96 17.47 2.16
N ALA A 204 -8.32 16.52 3.02
CA ALA A 204 -8.55 16.77 4.43
C ALA A 204 -7.20 16.75 5.17
N GLU A 205 -6.61 17.94 5.37
CA GLU A 205 -5.29 18.09 6.00
C GLU A 205 -5.37 17.82 7.50
N GLN A 206 -4.32 17.26 8.11
CA GLN A 206 -4.27 16.95 9.55
C GLN A 206 -5.52 16.18 10.03
N PHE A 207 -6.03 15.31 9.17
CA PHE A 207 -7.18 14.47 9.43
C PHE A 207 -6.93 13.59 10.65
N ARG A 208 -7.94 13.53 11.51
CA ARG A 208 -8.01 12.67 12.68
C ARG A 208 -9.45 12.31 12.98
N PHE A 209 -9.67 11.22 13.68
CA PHE A 209 -11.00 10.87 14.16
C PHE A 209 -10.99 10.34 15.58
N ILE A 210 -12.10 10.52 16.28
CA ILE A 210 -12.38 9.85 17.55
C ILE A 210 -13.63 9.00 17.38
N TYR A 211 -13.79 7.97 18.18
CA TYR A 211 -14.93 7.06 18.11
C TYR A 211 -15.54 6.81 19.48
N GLU A 212 -16.86 6.65 19.49
CA GLU A 212 -17.66 6.36 20.68
C GLU A 212 -18.62 5.20 20.39
N GLY A 213 -18.82 4.34 21.39
CA GLY A 213 -19.79 3.26 21.30
C GLY A 213 -21.23 3.74 21.40
N VAL A 214 -22.09 3.34 20.46
CA VAL A 214 -23.53 3.64 20.47
C VAL A 214 -24.31 2.41 20.93
N TRP A 215 -24.83 2.49 22.15
CA TRP A 215 -25.47 1.38 22.85
C TRP A 215 -27.00 1.45 22.80
N PRO A 216 -27.71 0.30 22.69
CA PRO A 216 -29.16 0.27 22.86
C PRO A 216 -29.60 0.83 24.21
N ALA A 217 -30.77 1.48 24.24
CA ALA A 217 -31.31 2.00 25.50
C ALA A 217 -31.51 0.86 26.53
N GLY A 218 -30.93 1.02 27.72
CA GLY A 218 -31.06 0.03 28.80
C GLY A 218 -29.97 -1.06 28.83
N SER A 219 -29.05 -1.12 27.87
CA SER A 219 -27.83 -1.91 28.05
C SER A 219 -26.92 -1.18 29.04
N GLY A 220 -26.60 -1.79 30.18
CA GLY A 220 -25.60 -1.25 31.11
C GLY A 220 -24.29 -0.96 30.36
N ARG A 221 -23.62 0.15 30.69
CA ARG A 221 -22.34 0.53 30.06
C ARG A 221 -21.37 -0.66 30.11
N GLY A 222 -21.04 -1.22 28.95
CA GLY A 222 -20.09 -2.32 28.82
C GLY A 222 -18.69 -1.78 28.51
N GLY A 223 -17.75 -1.94 29.44
CA GLY A 223 -16.31 -1.73 29.22
C GLY A 223 -15.84 -0.27 29.03
N ASN A 224 -14.53 -0.06 29.15
CA ASN A 224 -13.89 1.24 28.90
C ASN A 224 -13.65 1.50 27.40
N GLU A 225 -13.53 0.46 26.56
CA GLU A 225 -13.27 0.59 25.12
C GLU A 225 -14.30 -0.19 24.29
N PRO A 226 -14.97 0.47 23.31
CA PRO A 226 -16.05 -0.15 22.56
C PRO A 226 -15.56 -1.14 21.49
N VAL A 227 -14.36 -0.92 20.95
CA VAL A 227 -13.64 -1.77 19.97
C VAL A 227 -12.14 -1.50 20.11
N ASP A 228 -11.31 -2.38 19.56
CA ASP A 228 -9.90 -2.08 19.32
C ASP A 228 -9.72 -1.70 17.84
N LEU A 229 -9.23 -0.47 17.64
CA LEU A 229 -8.90 0.11 16.35
C LEU A 229 -7.41 0.35 16.38
N MET A 230 -6.68 -0.24 15.42
CA MET A 230 -5.23 -0.07 15.28
C MET A 230 -4.88 1.34 14.76
N TYR A 231 -5.37 2.37 15.45
CA TYR A 231 -5.21 3.79 15.15
C TYR A 231 -4.57 4.47 16.37
N ASP A 232 -3.44 5.13 16.16
CA ASP A 232 -2.63 5.76 17.21
C ASP A 232 -3.07 7.19 17.54
N GLY A 233 -3.98 7.77 16.75
CA GLY A 233 -4.48 9.13 16.94
C GLY A 233 -3.62 10.22 16.28
N GLU A 234 -2.52 9.85 15.61
CA GLU A 234 -1.65 10.82 14.96
C GLU A 234 -2.37 11.48 13.75
N PRO A 235 -2.11 12.77 13.48
CA PRO A 235 -2.68 13.46 12.33
C PRO A 235 -2.08 12.93 11.03
N ILE A 236 -2.94 12.70 10.04
CA ILE A 236 -2.56 12.26 8.70
C ILE A 236 -3.30 13.08 7.66
N ASP A 237 -2.78 13.23 6.45
CA ASP A 237 -3.53 13.88 5.39
C ASP A 237 -4.43 12.85 4.68
N LEU A 238 -5.75 13.06 4.74
CA LEU A 238 -6.71 12.22 4.01
C LEU A 238 -6.98 12.86 2.65
N LEU A 239 -6.22 12.40 1.66
CA LEU A 239 -6.12 12.96 0.33
C LEU A 239 -7.44 12.86 -0.45
N ALA A 240 -7.63 13.72 -1.45
CA ALA A 240 -8.82 13.68 -2.30
C ALA A 240 -8.94 12.34 -3.05
N ASP A 241 -10.17 11.84 -3.20
CA ASP A 241 -10.56 10.56 -3.80
C ASP A 241 -9.74 9.36 -3.31
N SER A 242 -9.36 9.40 -2.04
CA SER A 242 -8.57 8.37 -1.38
C SER A 242 -9.33 7.74 -0.23
N GLU A 243 -8.86 6.58 0.20
CA GLU A 243 -9.35 5.93 1.41
C GLU A 243 -8.19 5.36 2.22
N MET A 244 -8.39 5.28 3.52
CA MET A 244 -7.47 4.64 4.46
C MET A 244 -8.23 3.61 5.27
N SER A 245 -7.55 2.52 5.64
CA SER A 245 -8.12 1.47 6.50
C SER A 245 -7.38 1.33 7.82
N TRP A 246 -8.13 0.94 8.83
CA TRP A 246 -7.62 0.52 10.12
C TRP A 246 -8.23 -0.83 10.48
N GLY A 247 -7.41 -1.74 10.99
CA GLY A 247 -7.89 -3.00 11.56
C GLY A 247 -8.89 -2.71 12.67
N LEU A 248 -10.07 -3.33 12.57
CA LEU A 248 -11.20 -3.19 13.47
C LEU A 248 -11.48 -4.52 14.15
N VAL A 249 -11.08 -4.63 15.42
CA VAL A 249 -11.37 -5.79 16.25
C VAL A 249 -12.65 -5.52 17.05
N VAL A 250 -13.70 -6.27 16.71
CA VAL A 250 -15.00 -6.23 17.38
C VAL A 250 -15.04 -7.30 18.47
N PHE A 251 -15.31 -6.89 19.71
CA PHE A 251 -15.43 -7.77 20.86
C PHE A 251 -16.86 -8.29 21.04
N TRP A 252 -17.02 -9.37 21.82
CA TRP A 252 -18.35 -9.88 22.18
C TRP A 252 -19.19 -8.83 22.91
N GLN A 253 -18.58 -7.98 23.74
CA GLN A 253 -19.26 -6.88 24.40
C GLN A 253 -19.40 -5.62 23.55
N SER A 254 -18.90 -5.56 22.31
CA SER A 254 -18.92 -4.32 21.53
C SER A 254 -20.34 -3.83 21.24
N PRO A 255 -20.56 -2.51 21.16
CA PRO A 255 -21.84 -1.95 20.77
C PRO A 255 -22.18 -2.33 19.31
N PRO A 256 -23.46 -2.30 18.91
CA PRO A 256 -23.84 -2.56 17.52
C PRO A 256 -23.35 -1.48 16.54
N GLN A 257 -23.06 -0.28 17.05
CA GLN A 257 -22.74 0.90 16.27
C GLN A 257 -21.59 1.69 16.89
N LEU A 258 -20.80 2.36 16.04
CA LEU A 258 -19.83 3.38 16.43
C LEU A 258 -20.24 4.73 15.87
N LYS A 259 -20.14 5.76 16.69
CA LYS A 259 -20.17 7.16 16.24
C LYS A 259 -18.73 7.63 16.08
N LEU A 260 -18.34 7.93 14.85
CA LEU A 260 -17.06 8.57 14.55
C LEU A 260 -17.27 10.08 14.47
N THR A 261 -16.33 10.83 15.04
CA THR A 261 -16.21 12.28 14.84
C THR A 261 -14.87 12.53 14.15
N MET A 262 -14.95 12.88 12.88
CA MET A 262 -13.83 13.12 11.98
C MET A 262 -13.54 14.61 11.92
N ARG A 263 -12.26 15.00 11.98
CA ARG A 263 -11.79 16.39 12.03
C ARG A 263 -10.60 16.56 11.10
N TRP A 264 -10.53 17.69 10.42
CA TRP A 264 -9.42 18.04 9.53
C TRP A 264 -9.33 19.56 9.38
N THR A 265 -8.36 20.05 8.62
CA THR A 265 -8.24 21.44 8.20
C THR A 265 -8.34 21.54 6.69
N GLU A 266 -8.91 22.64 6.21
CA GLU A 266 -8.93 23.02 4.80
C GLU A 266 -8.41 24.44 4.67
N GLY A 267 -7.23 24.62 4.08
CA GLY A 267 -6.63 25.95 3.95
C GLY A 267 -6.43 26.66 5.30
N GLY A 268 -6.19 25.89 6.35
CA GLY A 268 -6.03 26.37 7.73
C GLY A 268 -7.33 26.50 8.54
N GLU A 269 -8.51 26.35 7.92
CA GLU A 269 -9.79 26.41 8.63
C GLU A 269 -10.22 25.02 9.13
N PRO A 270 -10.57 24.86 10.41
CA PRO A 270 -10.95 23.57 10.98
C PRO A 270 -12.34 23.12 10.50
N GLN A 271 -12.46 21.85 10.15
CA GLN A 271 -13.69 21.18 9.73
C GLN A 271 -13.98 19.97 10.64
N GLU A 272 -15.26 19.63 10.78
CA GLU A 272 -15.71 18.46 11.56
C GLU A 272 -16.96 17.83 10.95
N VAL A 273 -17.02 16.49 10.96
CA VAL A 273 -18.25 15.75 10.66
C VAL A 273 -18.37 14.52 11.57
N SER A 274 -19.57 14.27 12.09
CA SER A 274 -19.88 13.03 12.78
C SER A 274 -20.67 12.07 11.90
N GLN A 275 -20.34 10.79 11.96
CA GLN A 275 -21.05 9.71 11.26
C GLN A 275 -21.21 8.50 12.18
N THR A 276 -22.38 7.87 12.16
CA THR A 276 -22.60 6.59 12.83
C THR A 276 -22.52 5.45 11.81
N ILE A 277 -21.79 4.39 12.14
CA ILE A 277 -21.67 3.16 11.33
C ILE A 277 -22.10 1.95 12.14
N ASN A 278 -22.60 0.91 11.46
CA ASN A 278 -22.84 -0.39 12.07
C ASN A 278 -21.54 -1.19 12.13
N ILE A 279 -21.28 -1.82 13.28
CA ILE A 279 -20.11 -2.68 13.51
C ILE A 279 -20.49 -4.08 13.98
N VAL A 280 -21.76 -4.45 14.00
CA VAL A 280 -22.20 -5.82 14.25
C VAL A 280 -23.22 -6.20 13.16
N GLY A 281 -22.88 -7.19 12.35
CA GLY A 281 -23.74 -7.77 11.31
C GLY A 281 -23.85 -6.98 10.01
N SER A 282 -23.38 -7.60 8.92
CA SER A 282 -24.13 -7.72 7.66
C SER A 282 -24.44 -9.20 7.47
#